data_AF-A0A6L8LN19-F1
#
_entry.id   AF-A0A6L8LN19-F1
#
_cell.length_a   1.000
_cell.length_b   1.000
_cell.length_c   1.000
_cell.angle_alpha   90.00
_cell.angle_beta   90.00
_cell.angle_gamma   90.00
#
_symmetry.space_group_name_H-M   'P 1'
#
loop_
_entity.id
_entity.type
_entity.pdbx_description
1 polymer ?
#
loop_
_entity_poly.entity_id
_entity_poly.type
_entity_poly.pdbx_seq_one_letter_code
_entity_poly.pdbx_strand_id
1 'polypeptide(L)'
;MSGPREPGQSAFAAIQEIVNLLMADPGTDWDQVNIDGLRDHLVDMDNVTLHAAVKTERIEGGARFTVTSPDPAVAASITRMISAHAGTMDGVTGWRMTSMPLDTGAEMEVTGDAGEDAKIRALGFFGVMSFGMHHQAHHLALATGHNPHQH
;
A
#
# COMPACT_ATOMS: atom_id res chain seq x y z
N MET A 1 2.27 22.04 -30.30
CA MET A 1 3.56 21.32 -30.21
C MET A 1 3.40 20.26 -29.14
N SER A 2 3.74 19.00 -29.39
CA SER A 2 3.67 17.96 -28.36
C SER A 2 5.07 17.80 -27.74
N GLY A 3 5.20 18.21 -26.48
CA GLY A 3 6.41 18.03 -25.68
C GLY A 3 6.49 16.66 -25.02
N PRO A 4 7.52 16.42 -24.19
CA PRO A 4 7.69 15.19 -23.42
C PRO A 4 6.45 14.89 -22.56
N ARG A 5 6.01 13.62 -22.54
CA ARG A 5 4.84 13.16 -21.78
C ARG A 5 5.21 12.29 -20.58
N GLU A 6 6.45 11.84 -20.49
CA GLU A 6 6.87 10.95 -19.42
C GLU A 6 7.43 11.75 -18.25
N PRO A 7 6.93 11.51 -17.02
CA PRO A 7 7.40 12.20 -15.82
C PRO A 7 8.79 11.72 -15.35
N GLY A 8 9.33 10.64 -15.91
CA GLY A 8 10.67 10.10 -15.61
C GLY A 8 10.78 9.28 -14.31
N GLN A 9 9.80 9.38 -13.41
CA GLN A 9 9.74 8.61 -12.16
C GLN A 9 8.27 8.40 -11.72
N SER A 10 7.92 7.20 -11.24
CA SER A 10 6.52 6.79 -10.97
C SER A 10 5.85 7.53 -9.82
N ALA A 11 6.56 7.81 -8.72
CA ALA A 11 6.01 8.59 -7.60
C ALA A 11 5.72 10.04 -8.01
N PHE A 12 6.61 10.67 -8.79
CA PHE A 12 6.41 12.00 -9.34
C PHE A 12 5.23 12.03 -10.31
N ALA A 13 5.05 10.97 -11.11
CA ALA A 13 3.86 10.79 -11.96
C ALA A 13 2.58 10.79 -11.13
N ALA A 14 2.54 10.00 -10.06
CA ALA A 14 1.38 9.90 -9.18
C ALA A 14 1.07 11.25 -8.50
N ILE A 15 2.09 11.94 -8.00
CA ILE A 15 1.92 13.28 -7.40
C ILE A 15 1.40 14.27 -8.46
N GLN A 16 1.97 14.28 -9.66
CA GLN A 16 1.54 15.19 -10.73
C GLN A 16 0.08 14.93 -11.13
N GLU A 17 -0.33 13.66 -11.24
CA GLU A 17 -1.73 13.30 -11.51
C GLU A 17 -2.67 13.88 -10.44
N ILE A 18 -2.36 13.68 -9.16
CA ILE A 18 -3.17 14.19 -8.07
C ILE A 18 -3.19 15.73 -8.02
N VAL A 19 -2.04 16.39 -8.21
CA VAL A 19 -1.98 17.85 -8.30
C VAL A 19 -2.85 18.38 -9.45
N ASN A 20 -2.84 17.72 -10.60
CA ASN A 20 -3.69 18.13 -11.73
C ASN A 20 -5.19 17.97 -11.40
N LEU A 21 -5.59 16.91 -10.69
CA LEU A 21 -6.97 16.72 -10.23
C LEU A 21 -7.39 17.83 -9.26
N LEU A 22 -6.55 18.14 -8.26
CA LEU A 22 -6.81 19.21 -7.28
C LEU A 22 -6.92 20.59 -7.94
N MET A 23 -6.03 20.90 -8.89
CA MET A 23 -6.06 22.16 -9.64
C MET A 23 -7.28 22.30 -10.56
N ALA A 24 -7.80 21.19 -11.07
CA ALA A 24 -8.96 21.17 -11.97
C ALA A 24 -10.30 21.26 -11.23
N ASP A 25 -10.34 20.90 -9.95
CA ASP A 25 -11.54 20.97 -9.12
C ASP A 25 -11.66 22.34 -8.43
N PRO A 26 -12.63 23.20 -8.81
CA PRO A 26 -12.85 24.50 -8.15
C PRO A 26 -13.35 24.37 -6.71
N GLY A 27 -13.78 23.17 -6.29
CA GLY A 27 -14.20 22.85 -4.92
C GLY A 27 -13.06 22.40 -4.00
N THR A 28 -11.82 22.30 -4.49
CA THR A 28 -10.68 21.91 -3.65
C THR A 28 -10.50 22.86 -2.47
N ASP A 29 -10.57 22.31 -1.26
CA ASP A 29 -10.20 23.01 -0.03
C ASP A 29 -8.69 22.97 0.15
N TRP A 30 -8.03 24.05 -0.26
CA TRP A 30 -6.57 24.18 -0.23
C TRP A 30 -5.98 24.18 1.18
N ASP A 31 -6.78 24.48 2.22
CA ASP A 31 -6.31 24.43 3.61
C ASP A 31 -6.19 22.98 4.11
N GLN A 32 -6.82 22.01 3.43
CA GLN A 32 -6.76 20.58 3.78
C GLN A 32 -5.82 19.76 2.90
N VAL A 33 -5.32 20.32 1.79
CA VAL A 33 -4.44 19.60 0.87
C VAL A 33 -3.13 19.22 1.57
N ASN A 34 -2.74 17.94 1.44
CA ASN A 34 -1.53 17.38 2.05
C ASN A 34 -0.73 16.53 1.06
N ILE A 35 0.02 17.20 0.17
CA ILE A 35 0.88 16.52 -0.80
C ILE A 35 2.07 15.80 -0.12
N ASP A 36 2.56 16.33 1.00
CA ASP A 36 3.64 15.69 1.76
C ASP A 36 3.19 14.33 2.32
N GLY A 37 1.94 14.23 2.79
CA GLY A 37 1.34 12.96 3.22
C GLY A 37 1.22 11.93 2.10
N LEU A 38 0.82 12.37 0.89
CA LEU A 38 0.84 11.49 -0.29
C LEU A 38 2.27 11.03 -0.61
N ARG A 39 3.23 11.96 -0.58
CA ARG A 39 4.64 11.65 -0.86
C ARG A 39 5.23 10.67 0.15
N ASP A 40 4.89 10.80 1.42
CA ASP A 40 5.31 9.86 2.47
C ASP A 40 4.70 8.47 2.26
N HIS A 41 3.44 8.38 1.85
CA HIS A 41 2.83 7.10 1.46
C HIS A 41 3.55 6.47 0.26
N LEU A 42 3.92 7.25 -0.75
CA LEU A 42 4.66 6.74 -1.92
C LEU A 42 6.06 6.24 -1.55
N VAL A 43 6.72 6.86 -0.56
CA VAL A 43 7.96 6.33 0.02
C VAL A 43 7.72 5.00 0.73
N ASP A 44 6.63 4.87 1.49
CA ASP A 44 6.29 3.61 2.14
C ASP A 44 6.05 2.50 1.10
N MET A 45 5.32 2.80 0.02
CA MET A 45 5.10 1.87 -1.08
C MET A 45 6.42 1.43 -1.75
N ASP A 46 7.31 2.37 -2.03
CA ASP A 46 8.61 2.09 -2.64
C ASP A 46 9.48 1.20 -1.74
N ASN A 47 9.59 1.55 -0.45
CA ASN A 47 10.31 0.79 0.56
C ASN A 47 9.77 -0.64 0.69
N VAL A 48 8.46 -0.81 0.80
CA VAL A 48 7.86 -2.14 0.92
C VAL A 48 8.07 -2.94 -0.36
N THR A 49 7.89 -2.33 -1.53
CA THR A 49 7.91 -3.05 -2.82
C THR A 49 9.33 -3.44 -3.24
N LEU A 50 10.31 -2.55 -3.04
CA LEU A 50 11.65 -2.70 -3.60
C LEU A 50 12.71 -3.06 -2.55
N HIS A 51 12.46 -2.84 -1.26
CA HIS A 51 13.47 -2.93 -0.22
C HIS A 51 13.14 -3.88 0.93
N ALA A 52 11.91 -4.39 1.02
CA ALA A 52 11.55 -5.36 2.05
C ALA A 52 12.02 -6.78 1.73
N ALA A 53 12.43 -7.53 2.76
CA ALA A 53 12.63 -8.97 2.68
C ALA A 53 11.35 -9.70 3.10
N VAL A 54 10.94 -10.71 2.35
CA VAL A 54 9.73 -11.49 2.63
C VAL A 54 10.09 -12.96 2.83
N LYS A 55 9.76 -13.52 3.98
CA LYS A 55 9.69 -14.96 4.20
C LYS A 55 8.24 -15.40 4.10
N THR A 56 7.97 -16.40 3.26
CA THR A 56 6.62 -16.96 3.08
C THR A 56 6.53 -18.34 3.72
N GLU A 57 5.53 -18.54 4.56
CA GLU A 57 5.19 -19.81 5.18
C GLU A 57 3.80 -20.26 4.71
N ARG A 58 3.67 -21.55 4.40
CA ARG A 58 2.38 -22.13 4.04
C ARG A 58 1.60 -22.40 5.32
N ILE A 59 0.38 -21.91 5.38
CA ILE A 59 -0.58 -22.19 6.44
C ILE A 59 -1.86 -22.79 5.85
N GLU A 60 -2.70 -23.35 6.69
CA GLU A 60 -4.03 -23.81 6.28
C GLU A 60 -4.83 -22.64 5.70
N GLY A 61 -5.45 -22.85 4.54
CA GLY A 61 -6.26 -21.83 3.86
C GLY A 61 -5.48 -20.70 3.18
N GLY A 62 -4.13 -20.67 3.24
CA GLY A 62 -3.37 -19.61 2.55
C GLY A 62 -1.88 -19.55 2.87
N ALA A 63 -1.43 -18.36 3.31
CA ALA A 63 -0.03 -18.04 3.55
C ALA A 63 0.16 -17.05 4.72
N ARG A 64 1.30 -17.19 5.39
CA ARG A 64 1.84 -16.21 6.33
C ARG A 64 3.09 -15.57 5.72
N PHE A 65 3.17 -14.25 5.77
CA PHE A 65 4.27 -13.45 5.26
C PHE A 65 4.94 -12.73 6.42
N THR A 66 6.18 -13.08 6.72
CA THR A 66 7.03 -12.30 7.63
C THR A 66 7.84 -11.32 6.78
N VAL A 67 7.57 -10.02 6.94
CA VAL A 67 8.13 -8.95 6.10
C VAL A 67 9.00 -8.06 6.98
N THR A 68 10.28 -7.94 6.63
CA THR A 68 11.26 -7.28 7.50
C THR A 68 12.31 -6.49 6.73
N SER A 69 13.00 -5.60 7.44
CA SER A 69 14.22 -4.94 6.96
C SER A 69 15.18 -4.66 8.11
N PRO A 70 16.51 -4.72 7.91
CA PRO A 70 17.47 -4.22 8.88
C PRO A 70 17.53 -2.68 8.93
N ASP A 71 17.01 -2.00 7.90
CA ASP A 71 16.89 -0.54 7.89
C ASP A 71 15.65 -0.13 8.69
N PRO A 72 15.79 0.64 9.79
CA PRO A 72 14.66 1.07 10.61
C PRO A 72 13.59 1.88 9.85
N ALA A 73 13.98 2.65 8.83
CA ALA A 73 13.04 3.44 8.04
C ALA A 73 12.17 2.55 7.14
N VAL A 74 12.77 1.53 6.52
CA VAL A 74 12.06 0.53 5.73
C VAL A 74 11.19 -0.35 6.64
N ALA A 75 11.70 -0.76 7.81
CA ALA A 75 10.94 -1.51 8.81
C ALA A 75 9.68 -0.75 9.25
N ALA A 76 9.80 0.55 9.53
CA ALA A 76 8.66 1.39 9.89
C ALA A 76 7.65 1.52 8.73
N SER A 77 8.13 1.60 7.47
CA SER A 77 7.29 1.61 6.27
C SER A 77 6.48 0.31 6.14
N ILE A 78 7.14 -0.84 6.38
CA ILE A 78 6.51 -2.16 6.39
C ILE A 78 5.40 -2.22 7.43
N THR A 79 5.69 -1.81 8.67
CA THR A 79 4.70 -1.85 9.76
C THR A 79 3.46 -1.01 9.44
N ARG A 80 3.65 0.23 8.95
CA ARG A 80 2.53 1.12 8.56
C ARG A 80 1.69 0.53 7.45
N MET A 81 2.34 0.14 6.34
CA MET A 81 1.65 -0.34 5.13
C MET A 81 0.89 -1.64 5.37
N ILE A 82 1.50 -2.63 6.02
CA ILE A 82 0.88 -3.94 6.23
C ILE A 82 -0.30 -3.82 7.19
N SER A 83 -0.17 -3.06 8.27
CA SER A 83 -1.27 -2.87 9.24
C SER A 83 -2.46 -2.18 8.59
N ALA A 84 -2.20 -1.11 7.82
CA ALA A 84 -3.20 -0.39 7.06
C ALA A 84 -3.90 -1.26 6.00
N HIS A 85 -3.13 -2.02 5.21
CA HIS A 85 -3.67 -2.89 4.17
C HIS A 85 -4.52 -4.01 4.76
N ALA A 86 -4.03 -4.70 5.78
CA ALA A 86 -4.80 -5.75 6.44
C ALA A 86 -6.12 -5.19 7.00
N GLY A 87 -6.08 -4.04 7.70
CA GLY A 87 -7.29 -3.41 8.24
C GLY A 87 -8.29 -2.93 7.19
N THR A 88 -7.82 -2.52 6.00
CA THR A 88 -8.67 -2.00 4.93
C THR A 88 -9.22 -3.12 4.03
N MET A 89 -8.41 -4.15 3.77
CA MET A 89 -8.69 -5.19 2.77
C MET A 89 -9.27 -6.48 3.36
N ASP A 90 -9.30 -6.63 4.68
CA ASP A 90 -9.92 -7.79 5.34
C ASP A 90 -11.38 -7.95 4.88
N GLY A 91 -11.68 -9.09 4.27
CA GLY A 91 -12.99 -9.43 3.72
C GLY A 91 -13.34 -8.77 2.38
N VAL A 92 -12.62 -7.73 1.93
CA VAL A 92 -12.94 -6.99 0.68
C VAL A 92 -12.83 -7.88 -0.56
N THR A 93 -11.82 -8.75 -0.61
CA THR A 93 -11.59 -9.68 -1.71
C THR A 93 -12.19 -11.06 -1.47
N GLY A 94 -12.92 -11.24 -0.37
CA GLY A 94 -13.31 -12.56 0.15
C GLY A 94 -12.18 -13.30 0.87
N TRP A 95 -11.01 -12.68 1.04
CA TRP A 95 -9.93 -13.21 1.88
C TRP A 95 -9.93 -12.54 3.25
N ARG A 96 -9.58 -13.31 4.27
CA ARG A 96 -9.27 -12.79 5.58
C ARG A 96 -7.82 -12.32 5.61
N MET A 97 -7.58 -11.13 6.13
CA MET A 97 -6.25 -10.54 6.26
C MET A 97 -6.03 -10.05 7.69
N THR A 98 -4.95 -10.49 8.32
CA THR A 98 -4.55 -10.00 9.63
C THR A 98 -3.08 -9.58 9.61
N SER A 99 -2.70 -8.71 10.53
CA SER A 99 -1.33 -8.23 10.66
C SER A 99 -0.90 -8.17 12.11
N MET A 100 0.38 -8.43 12.36
CA MET A 100 1.00 -8.26 13.67
C MET A 100 2.33 -7.51 13.50
N PRO A 101 2.56 -6.39 14.20
CA PRO A 101 3.83 -5.68 14.14
C PRO A 101 4.97 -6.50 14.73
N LEU A 102 6.18 -6.30 14.21
CA LEU A 102 7.43 -6.87 14.70
C LEU A 102 8.44 -5.72 14.88
N ASP A 103 9.47 -5.93 15.70
CA ASP A 103 10.54 -4.93 15.89
C ASP A 103 11.26 -4.54 14.58
N THR A 104 11.24 -5.44 13.59
CA THR A 104 11.92 -5.27 12.29
C THR A 104 10.96 -5.17 11.11
N GLY A 105 9.65 -5.02 11.34
CA GLY A 105 8.64 -4.93 10.29
C GLY A 105 7.27 -5.41 10.75
N ALA A 106 6.69 -6.39 10.05
CA ALA A 106 5.41 -6.97 10.41
C ALA A 106 5.22 -8.39 9.84
N GLU A 107 4.32 -9.13 10.45
CA GLU A 107 3.74 -10.35 9.90
C GLU A 107 2.36 -10.06 9.33
N MET A 108 2.03 -10.68 8.20
CA MET A 108 0.70 -10.68 7.59
C MET A 108 0.24 -12.12 7.39
N GLU A 109 -0.99 -12.44 7.79
CA GLU A 109 -1.63 -13.69 7.40
C GLU A 109 -2.76 -13.43 6.43
N VAL A 110 -2.83 -14.26 5.40
CA VAL A 110 -3.89 -14.21 4.40
C VAL A 110 -4.46 -15.59 4.20
N THR A 111 -5.76 -15.73 4.42
CA THR A 111 -6.49 -16.99 4.20
C THR A 111 -7.74 -16.75 3.38
N GLY A 112 -8.17 -17.76 2.63
CA GLY A 112 -9.39 -17.74 1.84
C GLY A 112 -10.17 -19.04 2.00
N ASP A 113 -11.29 -19.11 1.27
CA ASP A 113 -12.12 -20.31 1.20
C ASP A 113 -11.37 -21.48 0.54
N ALA A 114 -11.97 -22.67 0.62
CA ALA A 114 -11.42 -23.89 0.05
C ALA A 114 -11.05 -23.70 -1.43
N GLY A 115 -9.77 -23.90 -1.76
CA GLY A 115 -9.21 -23.77 -3.11
C GLY A 115 -8.55 -22.43 -3.44
N GLU A 116 -8.71 -21.39 -2.61
CA GLU A 116 -8.04 -20.09 -2.80
C GLU A 116 -6.59 -20.11 -2.29
N ASP A 117 -6.22 -21.10 -1.49
CA ASP A 117 -4.91 -21.25 -0.87
C ASP A 117 -3.76 -21.34 -1.90
N ALA A 118 -3.99 -22.03 -3.02
CA ALA A 118 -3.05 -22.07 -4.13
C ALA A 118 -2.84 -20.69 -4.77
N LYS A 119 -3.90 -19.90 -4.92
CA LYS A 119 -3.89 -18.56 -5.52
C LYS A 119 -3.20 -17.54 -4.62
N ILE A 120 -3.52 -17.52 -3.33
CA ILE A 120 -2.87 -16.66 -2.33
C ILE A 120 -1.35 -16.92 -2.33
N ARG A 121 -0.95 -18.19 -2.33
CA ARG A 121 0.47 -18.56 -2.36
C ARG A 121 1.17 -18.24 -3.68
N ALA A 122 0.47 -18.38 -4.81
CA ALA A 122 1.02 -18.06 -6.12
C ALA A 122 1.23 -16.56 -6.32
N LEU A 123 0.33 -15.72 -5.78
CA LEU A 123 0.49 -14.27 -5.77
C LEU A 123 1.64 -13.83 -4.86
N GLY A 124 1.83 -14.52 -3.73
CA GLY A 124 2.78 -14.13 -2.70
C GLY A 124 2.44 -12.76 -2.10
N PHE A 125 3.35 -12.23 -1.28
CA PHE A 125 3.11 -10.97 -0.57
C PHE A 125 2.85 -9.79 -1.51
N PHE A 126 3.71 -9.58 -2.52
CA PHE A 126 3.58 -8.43 -3.43
C PHE A 126 2.34 -8.52 -4.34
N GLY A 127 1.96 -9.74 -4.75
CA GLY A 127 0.73 -9.96 -5.49
C GLY A 127 -0.51 -9.72 -4.64
N VAL A 128 -0.50 -10.16 -3.37
CA VAL A 128 -1.56 -9.86 -2.39
C VAL A 128 -1.69 -8.35 -2.17
N MET A 129 -0.58 -7.65 -1.92
CA MET A 129 -0.58 -6.21 -1.65
C MET A 129 -1.05 -5.36 -2.83
N SER A 130 -0.97 -5.88 -4.05
CA SER A 130 -1.45 -5.21 -5.27
C SER A 130 -2.84 -5.67 -5.74
N PHE A 131 -3.42 -6.69 -5.09
CA PHE A 131 -4.70 -7.28 -5.48
C PHE A 131 -5.87 -6.61 -4.75
N GLY A 132 -6.84 -6.08 -5.50
CA GLY A 132 -8.03 -5.41 -4.94
C GLY A 132 -7.95 -3.88 -4.96
N MET A 133 -7.61 -3.32 -6.13
CA MET A 133 -7.43 -1.89 -6.43
C MET A 133 -8.14 -0.91 -5.49
N HIS A 134 -7.35 -0.09 -4.80
CA HIS A 134 -7.82 1.13 -4.15
C HIS A 134 -6.80 2.28 -4.20
N HIS A 135 -5.58 2.08 -4.74
CA HIS A 135 -4.50 3.06 -4.61
C HIS A 135 -4.80 4.43 -5.21
N GLN A 136 -5.46 4.55 -6.37
CA GLN A 136 -5.75 5.87 -6.95
C GLN A 136 -6.73 6.68 -6.09
N ALA A 137 -7.85 6.07 -5.68
CA ALA A 137 -8.81 6.70 -4.79
C ALA A 137 -8.19 6.99 -3.41
N HIS A 138 -7.34 6.08 -2.93
CA HIS A 138 -6.59 6.22 -1.70
C HIS A 138 -5.57 7.38 -1.75
N HIS A 139 -4.82 7.52 -2.86
CA HIS A 139 -3.88 8.61 -3.07
C HIS A 139 -4.59 9.97 -3.06
N LEU A 140 -5.76 10.07 -3.68
CA LEU A 140 -6.57 11.29 -3.66
C LEU A 140 -7.10 11.59 -2.24
N ALA A 141 -7.54 10.58 -1.50
CA ALA A 141 -7.97 10.73 -0.11
C ALA A 141 -6.84 11.25 0.79
N LEU A 142 -5.63 10.69 0.66
CA LEU A 142 -4.44 11.17 1.38
C LEU A 142 -4.11 12.62 1.02
N ALA A 143 -4.11 12.95 -0.27
CA ALA A 143 -3.77 14.29 -0.73
C ALA A 143 -4.81 15.35 -0.37
N THR A 144 -6.05 14.96 -0.08
CA THR A 144 -7.13 15.84 0.38
C THR A 144 -7.28 15.84 1.91
N GLY A 145 -6.29 15.33 2.66
CA GLY A 145 -6.26 15.35 4.12
C GLY A 145 -7.08 14.25 4.80
N HIS A 146 -7.78 13.41 4.03
CA HIS A 146 -8.56 12.27 4.54
C HIS A 146 -7.69 11.03 4.65
N ASN A 147 -6.67 11.08 5.52
CA ASN A 147 -5.76 9.96 5.73
C ASN A 147 -6.51 8.76 6.33
N PRO A 148 -6.82 7.69 5.57
CA PRO A 148 -7.60 6.57 6.08
C PRO A 148 -6.75 5.64 6.96
N HIS A 149 -5.51 6.04 7.27
CA HIS A 149 -4.55 5.31 8.08
C HIS A 149 -4.08 6.11 9.31
N GLN A 150 -4.65 7.29 9.59
CA GLN A 150 -4.49 7.95 10.89
C GLN A 150 -5.43 7.31 11.91
N HIS A 151 -4.86 6.77 12.98
CA HIS A 151 -5.54 6.43 14.22
C HIS A 151 -5.34 7.53 15.26
#